data_AF-Q3M5S2-F1
#
_entry.id   AF-Q3M5S2-F1
#
_cell.length_a   1.000
_cell.length_b   1.000
_cell.length_c   1.000
_cell.angle_alpha   90.00
_cell.angle_beta   90.00
_cell.angle_gamma   90.00
#
_symmetry.space_group_name_H-M   'P 1'
#
loop_
_entity.id
_entity.type
_entity.pdbx_description
1 polymer ?
#
loop_
_entity_poly.entity_id
_entity_poly.type
_entity_poly.pdbx_seq_one_letter_code
_entity_poly.pdbx_strand_id
1 'polypeptide(L)'
;MQVKFTPINNNIIHGVTSNGNSFPEHNDAYSSELRIDDILSSNFHSSFSTQQDNTLLSATVSNTNTHLTAQTIDVTSSQPDLIIQNAVVPSTASIGTTIQVNYVVKNQGSENTFSSYTMFFLSRDRNVSDDDYYLGSDYVDGIAAGAYSSESSTLRIDNGIVAGSYYLLCQADGNGDFIESNETNNILATAININLIQTDLVVQNPVAPSSVTVGYSFRISYRVKNQSVGNAFPSSTMFYISKDKTISNDDLYLGSQDVGSIPAGAYSSQTTSLRIVNNITAGKYYLLYKADGNNNLIETNEGNNIVAKAINIKNSFRSTNGYGLINAAAAVAQALGQTTFGDVVNLGGNNWGADLINAPEVWAKGYTGQGITVAVVDGGVDRNHTDLSSNIWKNLKEIAGNGKDDDGNGYIDDVYGWNFVDNNNNTLDKNGHGTHVAGTIAGVRNSFGVTGIAYNAKIMPVKVLADNGSGADNAIAQGIRYAANNGANVINLSLGKEQPSINIQSAIQYASSKGAIVVMAAGNGGQLTPYYPARYATDWGLAVGAVDKSGIMASFSNLAGNELLSYVTAPGVGIYSTLPGNKYASWNGTSMSTPYVAGVVALMLSANKNLTDSLVRQILTSTAANR
;
A
#
# COMPACT_ATOMS: atom_id res chain seq x y z
N MET A 1 -43.27 -52.24 45.99
CA MET A 1 -42.09 -51.66 46.67
C MET A 1 -41.67 -50.45 45.87
N GLN A 2 -42.00 -49.24 46.35
CA GLN A 2 -41.51 -48.00 45.73
C GLN A 2 -40.14 -47.70 46.33
N VAL A 3 -39.10 -47.79 45.51
CA VAL A 3 -37.77 -47.30 45.88
C VAL A 3 -37.69 -45.85 45.40
N LYS A 4 -37.73 -44.92 46.35
CA LYS A 4 -37.46 -43.50 46.09
C LYS A 4 -36.01 -43.23 46.48
N PHE A 5 -35.23 -42.76 45.52
CA PHE A 5 -33.93 -42.16 45.78
C PHE A 5 -34.11 -40.63 45.78
N THR A 6 -33.66 -39.97 46.83
CA THR A 6 -33.64 -38.50 46.92
C THR A 6 -32.17 -38.07 47.03
N PRO A 7 -31.61 -37.30 46.08
CA PRO A 7 -30.27 -36.75 46.20
C PRO A 7 -30.26 -35.53 47.14
N ILE A 8 -29.13 -35.27 47.80
CA ILE A 8 -28.94 -34.14 48.73
C ILE A 8 -28.76 -32.80 47.99
N ASN A 9 -28.53 -32.80 46.68
CA ASN A 9 -28.39 -31.57 45.89
C ASN A 9 -29.29 -31.60 44.64
N ASN A 10 -30.16 -30.60 44.53
CA ASN A 10 -31.04 -30.38 43.38
C ASN A 10 -30.22 -30.18 42.09
N ASN A 11 -30.22 -31.15 41.16
CA ASN A 11 -30.70 -30.94 39.78
C ASN A 11 -30.61 -32.18 38.87
N ILE A 12 -31.74 -32.41 38.19
CA ILE A 12 -32.06 -33.19 36.98
C ILE A 12 -31.97 -34.73 37.06
N ILE A 13 -33.17 -35.31 36.97
CA ILE A 13 -33.52 -36.72 36.93
C ILE A 13 -33.61 -37.16 35.46
N HIS A 14 -32.84 -38.17 35.05
CA HIS A 14 -33.24 -39.06 33.94
C HIS A 14 -33.77 -40.35 34.55
N GLY A 15 -35.09 -40.42 34.72
CA GLY A 15 -35.77 -41.61 35.20
C GLY A 15 -35.87 -42.65 34.11
N VAL A 16 -35.46 -43.88 34.41
CA VAL A 16 -35.92 -45.07 33.68
C VAL A 16 -36.83 -45.86 34.59
N THR A 17 -38.13 -45.71 34.33
CA THR A 17 -39.18 -46.60 34.84
C THR A 17 -39.30 -47.82 33.93
N SER A 18 -39.20 -49.04 34.48
CA SER A 18 -39.89 -50.19 33.91
C SER A 18 -41.15 -50.48 34.74
N ASN A 19 -42.30 -50.31 34.09
CA ASN A 19 -43.63 -50.61 34.58
C ASN A 19 -43.78 -52.09 34.99
N GLY A 20 -44.67 -52.33 35.97
CA GLY A 20 -45.61 -53.43 35.83
C GLY A 20 -45.79 -54.35 37.03
N ASN A 21 -46.90 -54.09 37.71
CA ASN A 21 -47.83 -55.09 38.25
C ASN A 21 -47.53 -55.72 39.62
N SER A 22 -48.66 -56.02 40.25
CA SER A 22 -48.91 -56.29 41.65
C SER A 22 -49.19 -57.78 41.92
N PHE A 23 -48.93 -58.20 43.17
CA PHE A 23 -49.35 -59.44 43.88
C PHE A 23 -48.54 -60.72 43.57
N PRO A 24 -48.61 -61.81 44.38
CA PRO A 24 -48.88 -62.01 45.82
C PRO A 24 -47.71 -62.76 46.53
N GLU A 25 -47.84 -63.10 47.81
CA GLU A 25 -46.88 -63.86 48.62
C GLU A 25 -46.38 -65.15 47.94
N HIS A 26 -45.12 -65.22 47.51
CA HIS A 26 -44.34 -66.47 47.43
C HIS A 26 -42.83 -66.16 47.29
N ASN A 27 -42.02 -67.04 47.89
CA ASN A 27 -40.55 -66.96 47.95
C ASN A 27 -39.92 -67.11 46.57
N ASP A 28 -39.49 -66.01 45.96
CA ASP A 28 -38.54 -66.02 44.84
C ASP A 28 -37.33 -65.13 45.17
N ALA A 29 -36.13 -65.63 44.84
CA ALA A 29 -34.89 -64.87 44.91
C ALA A 29 -34.77 -63.95 43.69
N TYR A 30 -34.62 -62.65 43.92
CA TYR A 30 -34.39 -61.67 42.86
C TYR A 30 -32.91 -61.28 42.81
N SER A 31 -32.31 -61.39 41.63
CA SER A 31 -31.02 -60.77 41.32
C SER A 31 -31.28 -59.53 40.46
N SER A 32 -30.60 -58.44 40.76
CA SER A 32 -30.47 -57.29 39.87
C SER A 32 -28.99 -57.06 39.62
N GLU A 33 -28.56 -57.17 38.37
CA GLU A 33 -27.24 -56.66 37.95
C GLU A 33 -27.31 -55.14 37.81
N LEU A 34 -26.48 -54.42 38.56
CA LEU A 34 -26.16 -53.02 38.31
C LEU A 34 -24.95 -52.97 37.36
N ARG A 35 -25.11 -52.39 36.18
CA ARG A 35 -23.99 -52.07 35.27
C ARG A 35 -23.34 -50.75 35.70
N ILE A 36 -22.01 -50.74 35.76
CA ILE A 36 -21.14 -49.70 36.33
C ILE A 36 -20.78 -48.64 35.28
N ASP A 37 -21.73 -48.23 34.42
CA ASP A 37 -21.41 -47.29 33.33
C ASP A 37 -21.86 -45.84 33.62
N ASP A 38 -22.37 -45.52 34.82
CA ASP A 38 -22.86 -44.18 35.21
C ASP A 38 -22.45 -43.73 36.64
N ILE A 39 -21.29 -44.14 37.16
CA ILE A 39 -20.85 -43.76 38.52
C ILE A 39 -19.95 -42.51 38.48
N LEU A 40 -20.55 -41.34 38.64
CA LEU A 40 -19.87 -40.11 39.05
C LEU A 40 -20.12 -39.89 40.55
N SER A 41 -19.04 -39.77 41.32
CA SER A 41 -18.95 -39.53 42.77
C SER A 41 -19.03 -40.76 43.69
N SER A 42 -17.99 -40.85 44.52
CA SER A 42 -17.81 -41.77 45.63
C SER A 42 -18.84 -41.48 46.72
N ASN A 43 -19.71 -42.45 47.00
CA ASN A 43 -20.30 -42.82 48.30
C ASN A 43 -21.75 -43.30 48.11
N PHE A 44 -21.99 -44.61 48.23
CA PHE A 44 -23.32 -45.14 48.50
C PHE A 44 -23.34 -45.86 49.86
N HIS A 45 -24.29 -45.46 50.71
CA HIS A 45 -24.80 -46.29 51.81
C HIS A 45 -26.09 -46.95 51.32
N SER A 46 -26.18 -48.28 51.38
CA SER A 46 -27.47 -48.96 51.26
C SER A 46 -28.16 -48.97 52.63
N SER A 47 -29.26 -48.24 52.78
CA SER A 47 -30.10 -48.27 54.00
C SER A 47 -31.49 -48.84 53.69
N PHE A 48 -31.92 -49.85 54.43
CA PHE A 48 -33.32 -50.28 54.51
C PHE A 48 -33.86 -49.94 55.91
N SER A 49 -34.96 -49.20 56.01
CA SER A 49 -35.60 -48.89 57.29
C SER A 49 -37.12 -48.99 57.19
N THR A 50 -37.74 -49.67 58.16
CA THR A 50 -39.17 -49.53 58.49
C THR A 50 -39.27 -48.98 59.92
N GLN A 51 -40.17 -48.01 60.11
CA GLN A 51 -40.23 -47.14 61.28
C GLN A 51 -41.37 -47.57 62.20
N GLN A 52 -41.10 -47.77 63.50
CA GLN A 52 -42.04 -47.39 64.54
C GLN A 52 -41.30 -47.13 65.87
N ASP A 53 -41.49 -45.91 66.38
CA ASP A 53 -41.30 -45.46 67.75
C ASP A 53 -39.94 -45.71 68.43
N ASN A 54 -38.97 -44.88 68.03
CA ASN A 54 -37.89 -44.34 68.88
C ASN A 54 -37.18 -45.29 69.86
N THR A 55 -36.81 -46.48 69.39
CA THR A 55 -35.50 -47.13 69.64
C THR A 55 -35.33 -48.29 68.65
N LEU A 56 -34.43 -48.13 67.67
CA LEU A 56 -34.13 -49.13 66.64
C LEU A 56 -32.95 -50.02 67.06
N LEU A 57 -33.29 -51.21 67.55
CA LEU A 57 -32.54 -52.44 67.32
C LEU A 57 -33.07 -53.04 66.00
N SER A 58 -32.21 -53.48 65.09
CA SER A 58 -32.66 -54.44 64.09
C SER A 58 -31.54 -55.32 63.54
N ALA A 59 -31.68 -56.60 63.88
CA ALA A 59 -31.15 -57.74 63.15
C ALA A 59 -32.20 -58.21 62.14
N THR A 60 -31.83 -59.10 61.22
CA THR A 60 -32.76 -60.15 60.80
C THR A 60 -32.00 -61.46 60.62
N VAL A 61 -32.35 -62.44 61.42
CA VAL A 61 -32.01 -63.84 61.16
C VAL A 61 -33.22 -64.44 60.47
N SER A 62 -33.03 -65.07 59.31
CA SER A 62 -33.73 -66.30 59.01
C SER A 62 -32.72 -67.44 58.88
N ASN A 63 -32.83 -68.35 59.84
CA ASN A 63 -32.61 -69.79 59.78
C ASN A 63 -31.19 -70.29 59.48
N THR A 64 -30.44 -70.41 60.58
CA THR A 64 -29.43 -71.46 60.84
C THR A 64 -28.35 -71.67 59.78
N ASN A 65 -27.27 -70.89 59.84
CA ASN A 65 -25.92 -71.41 60.06
C ASN A 65 -24.90 -70.29 60.30
N THR A 66 -23.98 -70.56 61.22
CA THR A 66 -22.95 -69.71 61.80
C THR A 66 -21.78 -69.43 60.85
N HIS A 67 -21.27 -68.19 60.89
CA HIS A 67 -20.06 -67.61 60.25
C HIS A 67 -20.34 -66.57 59.13
N LEU A 68 -20.38 -65.28 59.51
CA LEU A 68 -20.14 -64.17 58.58
C LEU A 68 -19.22 -63.16 59.25
N THR A 69 -17.96 -63.16 58.82
CA THR A 69 -17.01 -62.06 59.01
C THR A 69 -17.41 -60.91 58.08
N ALA A 70 -17.62 -59.71 58.63
CA ALA A 70 -17.64 -58.50 57.82
C ALA A 70 -16.29 -58.37 57.12
N GLN A 71 -16.28 -58.43 55.79
CA GLN A 71 -15.12 -58.16 54.98
C GLN A 71 -15.29 -56.74 54.43
N THR A 72 -14.40 -55.84 54.83
CA THR A 72 -14.23 -54.55 54.14
C THR A 72 -13.74 -54.88 52.73
N ILE A 73 -14.51 -54.49 51.71
CA ILE A 73 -14.01 -54.43 50.34
C ILE A 73 -13.51 -53.00 50.15
N ASP A 74 -12.20 -52.82 50.20
CA ASP A 74 -11.58 -51.57 49.77
C ASP A 74 -11.70 -51.50 48.24
N VAL A 75 -12.64 -50.70 47.74
CA VAL A 75 -12.65 -50.30 46.34
C VAL A 75 -11.68 -49.13 46.22
N THR A 76 -10.40 -49.41 46.02
CA THR A 76 -9.46 -48.39 45.55
C THR A 76 -9.82 -48.08 44.10
N SER A 77 -10.26 -46.86 43.80
CA SER A 77 -10.41 -46.41 42.41
C SER A 77 -9.02 -46.42 41.79
N SER A 78 -8.78 -47.38 40.90
CA SER A 78 -7.55 -47.42 40.09
C SER A 78 -7.57 -46.22 39.17
N GLN A 79 -6.60 -45.32 39.31
CA GLN A 79 -6.49 -44.07 38.57
C GLN A 79 -5.03 -43.85 38.15
N PRO A 80 -4.78 -43.17 37.02
CA PRO A 80 -3.46 -42.68 36.68
C PRO A 80 -3.01 -41.58 37.67
N ASP A 81 -1.71 -41.27 37.69
CA ASP A 81 -1.13 -40.14 38.43
C ASP A 81 0.12 -39.67 37.69
N LEU A 82 -0.02 -38.60 36.92
CA LEU A 82 0.96 -38.02 36.02
C LEU A 82 1.70 -36.89 36.71
N ILE A 83 3.01 -37.08 36.87
CA ILE A 83 3.89 -36.06 37.41
C ILE A 83 4.98 -35.70 36.42
N ILE A 84 5.39 -34.42 36.45
CA ILE A 84 6.61 -33.98 35.78
C ILE A 84 7.82 -34.21 36.68
N GLN A 85 8.86 -34.85 36.15
CA GLN A 85 10.12 -35.10 36.83
C GLN A 85 11.31 -34.63 36.00
N ASN A 86 12.42 -34.36 36.68
CA ASN A 86 13.74 -34.14 36.07
C ASN A 86 13.77 -33.07 34.96
N ALA A 87 12.95 -32.01 35.07
CA ALA A 87 12.97 -30.93 34.08
C ALA A 87 14.32 -30.21 34.09
N VAL A 88 14.99 -30.20 32.95
CA VAL A 88 16.21 -29.45 32.68
C VAL A 88 15.81 -28.19 31.94
N VAL A 89 15.73 -27.09 32.69
CA VAL A 89 15.37 -25.75 32.19
C VAL A 89 16.60 -24.84 32.27
N PRO A 90 16.90 -24.04 31.24
CA PRO A 90 17.93 -23.01 31.32
C PRO A 90 17.66 -22.04 32.48
N SER A 91 18.69 -21.70 33.26
CA SER A 91 18.55 -20.74 34.38
C SER A 91 18.24 -19.31 33.93
N THR A 92 18.45 -19.02 32.64
CA THR A 92 18.20 -17.70 32.03
C THR A 92 17.70 -17.86 30.60
N ALA A 93 16.79 -16.98 30.17
CA ALA A 93 16.41 -16.79 28.77
C ALA A 93 16.32 -15.30 28.42
N SER A 94 16.27 -14.96 27.14
CA SER A 94 16.05 -13.56 26.71
C SER A 94 14.74 -13.44 25.92
N ILE A 95 14.04 -12.32 26.09
CA ILE A 95 12.83 -11.99 25.32
C ILE A 95 13.08 -12.15 23.83
N GLY A 96 12.21 -12.80 23.07
CA GLY A 96 12.36 -13.03 21.62
C GLY A 96 13.23 -14.24 21.23
N THR A 97 13.76 -15.01 22.20
CA THR A 97 14.53 -16.24 21.96
C THR A 97 13.70 -17.51 22.20
N THR A 98 14.22 -18.65 21.76
CA THR A 98 13.66 -19.97 22.12
C THR A 98 14.54 -20.67 23.15
N ILE A 99 13.91 -21.42 24.05
CA ILE A 99 14.56 -22.32 25.01
C ILE A 99 14.19 -23.76 24.71
N GLN A 100 15.10 -24.69 25.02
CA GLN A 100 14.81 -26.11 24.99
C GLN A 100 14.57 -26.60 26.42
N VAL A 101 13.51 -27.38 26.62
CA VAL A 101 13.13 -27.98 27.89
C VAL A 101 13.13 -29.48 27.71
N ASN A 102 13.92 -30.19 28.50
CA ASN A 102 13.91 -31.66 28.54
C ASN A 102 13.31 -32.09 29.87
N TYR A 103 12.36 -33.01 29.87
CA TYR A 103 11.64 -33.41 31.08
C TYR A 103 11.15 -34.85 30.97
N VAL A 104 10.67 -35.39 32.09
CA VAL A 104 10.09 -36.73 32.17
C VAL A 104 8.65 -36.61 32.64
N VAL A 105 7.72 -37.26 31.95
CA VAL A 105 6.35 -37.47 32.44
C VAL A 105 6.29 -38.88 33.00
N LYS A 106 5.96 -39.02 34.29
CA LYS A 106 5.84 -40.33 34.94
C LYS A 106 4.40 -40.57 35.34
N ASN A 107 3.86 -41.71 34.97
CA ASN A 107 2.62 -42.23 35.52
C ASN A 107 2.95 -43.09 36.75
N GLN A 108 2.79 -42.53 37.94
CA GLN A 108 2.98 -43.25 39.21
C GLN A 108 1.69 -43.89 39.74
N GLY A 109 0.58 -43.74 39.02
CA GLY A 109 -0.70 -44.36 39.31
C GLY A 109 -0.77 -45.82 38.91
N SER A 110 -1.95 -46.41 39.10
CA SER A 110 -2.21 -47.85 38.87
C SER A 110 -2.90 -48.16 37.54
N GLU A 111 -3.40 -47.15 36.82
CA GLU A 111 -3.97 -47.28 35.47
C GLU A 111 -3.05 -46.74 34.39
N ASN A 112 -3.24 -47.21 33.16
CA ASN A 112 -2.58 -46.65 31.98
C ASN A 112 -3.24 -45.32 31.57
N THR A 113 -2.47 -44.38 31.04
CA THR A 113 -3.02 -43.20 30.36
C THR A 113 -3.13 -43.41 28.86
N PHE A 114 -4.05 -42.68 28.23
CA PHE A 114 -3.97 -42.37 26.80
C PHE A 114 -3.09 -41.13 26.59
N SER A 115 -2.99 -40.65 25.35
CA SER A 115 -2.21 -39.45 25.08
C SER A 115 -2.78 -38.22 25.78
N SER A 116 -1.91 -37.35 26.28
CA SER A 116 -2.24 -36.09 26.93
C SER A 116 -1.34 -34.97 26.43
N TYR A 117 -1.53 -33.76 26.96
CA TYR A 117 -0.62 -32.64 26.68
C TYR A 117 0.09 -32.20 27.95
N THR A 118 1.38 -31.91 27.84
CA THR A 118 2.07 -31.09 28.83
C THR A 118 1.94 -29.63 28.42
N MET A 119 1.46 -28.76 29.31
CA MET A 119 1.40 -27.30 29.07
C MET A 119 2.54 -26.56 29.77
N PHE A 120 3.01 -25.50 29.13
CA PHE A 120 4.12 -24.68 29.62
C PHE A 120 3.67 -23.24 29.85
N PHE A 121 3.95 -22.73 31.04
CA PHE A 121 3.63 -21.36 31.43
C PHE A 121 4.83 -20.68 32.06
N LEU A 122 4.91 -19.37 31.90
CA LEU A 122 5.86 -18.52 32.61
C LEU A 122 5.12 -17.72 33.68
N SER A 123 5.41 -18.00 34.94
CA SER A 123 4.70 -17.45 36.11
C SER A 123 5.62 -16.69 37.05
N ARG A 124 5.05 -15.74 37.81
CA ARG A 124 5.75 -15.07 38.92
C ARG A 124 5.79 -15.91 40.19
N ASP A 125 4.94 -16.93 40.28
CA ASP A 125 4.94 -17.87 41.39
C ASP A 125 4.98 -19.32 40.88
N ARG A 126 4.58 -20.29 41.72
CA ARG A 126 4.74 -21.72 41.43
C ARG A 126 3.44 -22.41 41.01
N ASN A 127 2.35 -21.65 40.86
CA ASN A 127 1.03 -22.16 40.53
C ASN A 127 0.62 -21.62 39.16
N VAL A 128 -0.19 -22.41 38.43
CA VAL A 128 -0.78 -21.95 37.18
C VAL A 128 -1.99 -21.05 37.48
N SER A 129 -2.03 -19.86 36.90
CA SER A 129 -3.15 -18.92 36.99
C SER A 129 -3.36 -18.14 35.69
N ASP A 130 -4.52 -17.48 35.57
CA ASP A 130 -4.94 -16.78 34.34
C ASP A 130 -4.02 -15.58 33.96
N ASP A 131 -3.17 -15.11 34.86
CA ASP A 131 -2.19 -14.04 34.63
C ASP A 131 -0.82 -14.54 34.13
N ASP A 132 -0.64 -15.86 34.01
CA ASP A 132 0.60 -16.45 33.50
C ASP A 132 0.72 -16.34 31.98
N TYR A 133 1.97 -16.27 31.49
CA TYR A 133 2.21 -16.30 30.06
C TYR A 133 2.25 -17.74 29.56
N TYR A 134 1.23 -18.16 28.80
CA TYR A 134 1.24 -19.44 28.09
C TYR A 134 2.31 -19.46 27.00
N LEU A 135 3.22 -20.44 27.06
CA LEU A 135 4.34 -20.57 26.12
C LEU A 135 4.13 -21.66 25.06
N GLY A 136 3.17 -22.57 25.28
CA GLY A 136 2.85 -23.66 24.36
C GLY A 136 2.52 -24.97 25.08
N SER A 137 2.36 -26.03 24.28
CA SER A 137 2.12 -27.38 24.76
C SER A 137 2.95 -28.40 23.98
N ASP A 138 3.14 -29.58 24.57
CA ASP A 138 3.79 -30.73 23.96
C ASP A 138 2.90 -31.97 24.10
N TYR A 139 2.82 -32.77 23.04
CA TYR A 139 1.97 -33.95 22.97
C TYR A 139 2.72 -35.16 23.55
N VAL A 140 2.10 -35.84 24.50
CA VAL A 140 2.69 -36.98 25.20
C VAL A 140 1.85 -38.21 24.91
N ASP A 141 2.47 -39.26 24.38
CA ASP A 141 1.81 -40.55 24.15
C ASP A 141 1.36 -41.21 25.47
N GLY A 142 0.44 -42.17 25.39
CA GLY A 142 -0.06 -42.89 26.57
C GLY A 142 1.04 -43.60 27.36
N ILE A 143 1.01 -43.46 28.68
CA ILE A 143 2.03 -43.97 29.61
C ILE A 143 1.40 -45.07 30.48
N ALA A 144 1.96 -46.27 30.41
CA ALA A 144 1.50 -47.39 31.23
C ALA A 144 1.69 -47.12 32.73
N ALA A 145 0.88 -47.78 33.57
CA ALA A 145 0.98 -47.68 35.03
C ALA A 145 2.42 -47.96 35.52
N GLY A 146 2.96 -47.05 36.33
CA GLY A 146 4.34 -47.11 36.84
C GLY A 146 5.45 -46.74 35.83
N ALA A 147 5.11 -46.53 34.56
CA ALA A 147 6.08 -46.19 33.50
C ALA A 147 6.30 -44.67 33.40
N TYR A 148 7.24 -44.28 32.52
CA TYR A 148 7.55 -42.88 32.24
C TYR A 148 7.88 -42.68 30.76
N SER A 149 7.75 -41.45 30.28
CA SER A 149 8.21 -41.00 28.97
C SER A 149 9.19 -39.84 29.13
N SER A 150 10.18 -39.77 28.25
CA SER A 150 11.18 -38.69 28.22
C SER A 150 10.88 -37.76 27.05
N GLU A 151 10.61 -36.50 27.36
CA GLU A 151 10.08 -35.51 26.41
C GLU A 151 11.04 -34.32 26.22
N SER A 152 10.89 -33.63 25.09
CA SER A 152 11.67 -32.44 24.77
C SER A 152 10.84 -31.44 23.96
N SER A 153 10.71 -30.22 24.47
CA SER A 153 9.96 -29.15 23.81
C SER A 153 10.80 -27.89 23.61
N THR A 154 10.52 -27.17 22.53
CA THR A 154 11.14 -25.87 22.21
C THR A 154 10.12 -24.76 22.42
N LEU A 155 10.35 -23.90 23.41
CA LEU A 155 9.43 -22.85 23.83
C LEU A 155 9.96 -21.46 23.45
N ARG A 156 9.10 -20.56 22.98
CA ARG A 156 9.47 -19.18 22.63
C ARG A 156 9.16 -18.23 23.78
N ILE A 157 10.08 -17.34 24.12
CA ILE A 157 9.84 -16.21 25.03
C ILE A 157 9.39 -15.02 24.18
N ASP A 158 8.14 -14.56 24.29
CA ASP A 158 7.58 -13.53 23.40
C ASP A 158 7.90 -12.08 23.82
N ASN A 159 7.84 -11.16 22.84
CA ASN A 159 8.19 -9.73 22.97
C ASN A 159 7.30 -8.91 23.92
N GLY A 160 6.30 -9.52 24.57
CA GLY A 160 5.43 -8.87 25.56
C GLY A 160 5.73 -9.23 27.03
N ILE A 161 6.67 -10.15 27.27
CA ILE A 161 7.05 -10.59 28.62
C ILE A 161 7.96 -9.53 29.24
N VAL A 162 7.63 -9.08 30.45
CA VAL A 162 8.48 -8.14 31.20
C VAL A 162 9.72 -8.88 31.73
N ALA A 163 10.90 -8.29 31.60
CA ALA A 163 12.11 -8.91 32.16
C ALA A 163 12.04 -9.02 33.70
N GLY A 164 12.63 -10.09 34.23
CA GLY A 164 12.66 -10.37 35.67
C GLY A 164 12.75 -11.86 35.98
N SER A 165 12.61 -12.19 37.26
CA SER A 165 12.61 -13.58 37.75
C SER A 165 11.23 -14.21 37.60
N TYR A 166 11.19 -15.40 37.03
CA TYR A 166 9.98 -16.22 36.82
C TYR A 166 10.22 -17.67 37.22
N TYR A 167 9.16 -18.46 37.23
CA TYR A 167 9.19 -19.91 37.16
C TYR A 167 8.64 -20.36 35.81
N LEU A 168 9.32 -21.30 35.16
CA LEU A 168 8.74 -22.09 34.08
C LEU A 168 7.95 -23.22 34.74
N LEU A 169 6.64 -23.19 34.56
CA LEU A 169 5.71 -24.21 35.02
C LEU A 169 5.51 -25.23 33.90
N CYS A 170 5.78 -26.50 34.20
CA CYS A 170 5.45 -27.62 33.34
C CYS A 170 4.30 -28.38 34.01
N GLN A 171 3.14 -28.43 33.35
CA GLN A 171 1.95 -29.09 33.87
C GLN A 171 1.67 -30.37 33.07
N ALA A 172 1.80 -31.52 33.70
CA ALA A 172 1.29 -32.78 33.15
C ALA A 172 -0.25 -32.73 33.08
N ASP A 173 -0.82 -33.42 32.10
CA ASP A 173 -2.27 -33.42 31.84
C ASP A 173 -2.87 -31.99 31.80
N GLY A 174 -2.28 -31.12 30.99
CA GLY A 174 -2.63 -29.69 30.98
C GLY A 174 -4.07 -29.38 30.57
N ASN A 175 -4.80 -30.34 29.97
CA ASN A 175 -6.22 -30.20 29.67
C ASN A 175 -7.13 -30.73 30.80
N GLY A 176 -6.59 -31.45 31.79
CA GLY A 176 -7.37 -32.23 32.74
C GLY A 176 -8.14 -33.37 32.07
N ASP A 177 -7.49 -34.07 31.13
CA ASP A 177 -8.10 -35.18 30.39
C ASP A 177 -8.28 -36.44 31.26
N PHE A 178 -7.55 -36.53 32.39
CA PHE A 178 -7.60 -37.64 33.33
C PHE A 178 -8.13 -37.20 34.69
N ILE A 179 -8.88 -38.10 35.35
CA ILE A 179 -9.15 -37.99 36.78
C ILE A 179 -8.07 -38.81 37.47
N GLU A 180 -7.19 -38.12 38.19
CA GLU A 180 -5.97 -38.67 38.72
C GLU A 180 -6.10 -39.01 40.21
N SER A 181 -5.30 -39.99 40.67
CA SER A 181 -5.29 -40.35 42.09
C SER A 181 -4.75 -39.22 42.98
N ASN A 182 -4.04 -38.26 42.37
CA ASN A 182 -3.65 -37.00 42.96
C ASN A 182 -3.67 -35.91 41.88
N GLU A 183 -4.51 -34.91 42.05
CA GLU A 183 -4.67 -33.79 41.10
C GLU A 183 -3.72 -32.61 41.41
N THR A 184 -2.93 -32.70 42.48
CA THR A 184 -2.19 -31.56 43.04
C THR A 184 -0.69 -31.58 42.76
N ASN A 185 -0.19 -32.62 42.09
CA ASN A 185 1.23 -32.89 41.85
C ASN A 185 1.64 -32.88 40.37
N ASN A 186 0.75 -32.41 39.49
CA ASN A 186 1.00 -32.38 38.04
C ASN A 186 1.96 -31.26 37.63
N ILE A 187 2.18 -30.27 38.50
CA ILE A 187 2.95 -29.07 38.19
C ILE A 187 4.36 -29.17 38.77
N LEU A 188 5.36 -29.01 37.90
CA LEU A 188 6.74 -28.75 38.29
C LEU A 188 7.13 -27.31 37.94
N ALA A 189 7.55 -26.55 38.95
CA ALA A 189 8.01 -25.17 38.79
C ALA A 189 9.54 -25.08 38.86
N THR A 190 10.18 -24.61 37.79
CA THR A 190 11.63 -24.41 37.72
C THR A 190 11.99 -22.94 37.53
N ALA A 191 12.86 -22.39 38.38
CA ALA A 191 13.24 -20.98 38.31
C ALA A 191 13.98 -20.63 37.01
N ILE A 192 13.61 -19.51 36.39
CA ILE A 192 14.23 -18.97 35.19
C ILE A 192 14.24 -17.43 35.25
N ASN A 193 15.36 -16.81 34.89
CA ASN A 193 15.42 -15.35 34.79
C ASN A 193 15.28 -14.90 33.33
N ILE A 194 14.29 -14.06 33.05
CA ILE A 194 14.07 -13.48 31.72
C ILE A 194 14.79 -12.15 31.61
N ASN A 195 15.75 -12.09 30.70
CA ASN A 195 16.52 -10.89 30.38
C ASN A 195 15.89 -10.14 29.20
N LEU A 196 16.01 -8.81 29.20
CA LEU A 196 15.79 -8.02 27.99
C LEU A 196 16.80 -8.46 26.91
N ILE A 197 16.34 -8.62 25.66
CA ILE A 197 17.28 -8.41 24.56
C ILE A 197 17.63 -6.93 24.59
N GLN A 198 18.87 -6.63 24.92
CA GLN A 198 19.39 -5.29 24.75
C GLN A 198 19.44 -5.05 23.24
N THR A 199 18.51 -4.31 22.68
CA THR A 199 18.63 -3.70 21.34
C THR A 199 18.69 -2.19 21.55
N ASP A 200 19.55 -1.50 20.82
CA ASP A 200 19.68 -0.03 20.88
C ASP A 200 20.09 0.46 19.50
N LEU A 201 19.13 0.95 18.73
CA LEU A 201 19.25 1.35 17.33
C LEU A 201 19.36 2.87 17.22
N VAL A 202 20.56 3.32 16.84
CA VAL A 202 20.77 4.75 16.55
C VAL A 202 21.08 5.00 15.09
N VAL A 203 20.55 6.10 14.57
CA VAL A 203 20.95 6.61 13.26
C VAL A 203 22.31 7.29 13.39
N GLN A 204 23.25 6.95 12.50
CA GLN A 204 24.57 7.56 12.43
C GLN A 204 24.89 8.07 11.03
N ASN A 205 25.72 9.10 10.98
CA ASN A 205 26.27 9.67 9.75
C ASN A 205 25.23 10.00 8.66
N PRO A 206 24.12 10.73 8.98
CA PRO A 206 23.16 11.11 7.96
C PRO A 206 23.76 12.11 6.97
N VAL A 207 23.70 11.74 5.70
CA VAL A 207 24.08 12.55 4.55
C VAL A 207 22.81 12.84 3.74
N ALA A 208 22.56 14.13 3.53
CA ALA A 208 21.50 14.66 2.70
C ALA A 208 22.01 15.93 1.99
N PRO A 209 21.43 16.30 0.84
CA PRO A 209 21.72 17.60 0.22
C PRO A 209 21.42 18.76 1.18
N SER A 210 22.20 19.83 1.10
CA SER A 210 21.96 21.05 1.90
C SER A 210 20.66 21.76 1.51
N SER A 211 20.18 21.54 0.28
CA SER A 211 18.90 22.05 -0.20
C SER A 211 18.26 21.10 -1.19
N VAL A 212 16.93 21.01 -1.14
CA VAL A 212 16.10 20.19 -2.04
C VAL A 212 14.91 21.01 -2.54
N THR A 213 14.35 20.64 -3.68
CA THR A 213 13.19 21.32 -4.27
C THR A 213 11.95 20.44 -4.14
N VAL A 214 10.84 21.04 -3.68
CA VAL A 214 9.52 20.40 -3.63
C VAL A 214 9.17 19.80 -4.99
N GLY A 215 8.63 18.57 -4.99
CA GLY A 215 8.28 17.86 -6.22
C GLY A 215 9.43 17.08 -6.88
N TYR A 216 10.68 17.20 -6.43
CA TYR A 216 11.83 16.46 -6.98
C TYR A 216 12.36 15.41 -6.01
N SER A 217 12.83 14.29 -6.57
CA SER A 217 13.49 13.25 -5.77
C SER A 217 14.91 13.67 -5.39
N PHE A 218 15.34 13.30 -4.19
CA PHE A 218 16.70 13.50 -3.71
C PHE A 218 17.18 12.26 -2.96
N ARG A 219 18.48 11.96 -3.07
CA ARG A 219 19.09 10.78 -2.47
C ARG A 219 19.68 11.11 -1.11
N ILE A 220 19.51 10.19 -0.17
CA ILE A 220 20.09 10.25 1.18
C ILE A 220 20.87 8.98 1.48
N SER A 221 21.81 9.06 2.42
CA SER A 221 22.49 7.89 2.97
C SER A 221 22.75 8.05 4.46
N TYR A 222 22.71 6.96 5.21
CA TYR A 222 22.90 6.94 6.66
C TYR A 222 23.30 5.53 7.11
N ARG A 223 23.59 5.37 8.40
CA ARG A 223 23.78 4.06 9.03
C ARG A 223 22.76 3.88 10.15
N VAL A 224 22.28 2.66 10.33
CA VAL A 224 21.59 2.24 11.55
C VAL A 224 22.58 1.38 12.32
N LYS A 225 22.96 1.84 13.51
CA LYS A 225 23.93 1.17 14.38
C LYS A 225 23.15 0.48 15.48
N ASN A 226 23.38 -0.82 15.64
CA ASN A 226 22.99 -1.52 16.85
C ASN A 226 24.11 -1.33 17.89
N GLN A 227 23.87 -0.55 18.94
CA GLN A 227 24.83 -0.24 20.01
C GLN A 227 24.84 -1.30 21.11
N SER A 228 23.91 -2.24 21.07
CA SER A 228 23.74 -3.21 22.13
C SER A 228 24.61 -4.45 21.99
N VAL A 229 24.52 -5.34 22.98
CA VAL A 229 25.18 -6.66 23.01
C VAL A 229 24.33 -7.77 22.38
N GLY A 230 23.05 -7.50 22.09
CA GLY A 230 22.12 -8.44 21.44
C GLY A 230 21.96 -8.13 19.95
N ASN A 231 21.50 -9.11 19.15
CA ASN A 231 21.17 -8.85 17.75
C ASN A 231 19.84 -8.08 17.65
N ALA A 232 19.80 -7.04 16.82
CA ALA A 232 18.57 -6.36 16.44
C ALA A 232 17.87 -7.16 15.34
N PHE A 233 16.57 -7.38 15.48
CA PHE A 233 15.74 -7.97 14.43
C PHE A 233 15.41 -6.93 13.34
N PRO A 234 14.86 -7.36 12.19
CA PRO A 234 14.48 -6.43 11.14
C PRO A 234 13.50 -5.36 11.64
N SER A 235 13.71 -4.12 11.22
CA SER A 235 12.87 -2.96 11.51
C SER A 235 12.81 -2.03 10.29
N SER A 236 12.31 -0.81 10.45
CA SER A 236 12.32 0.20 9.38
C SER A 236 12.79 1.54 9.90
N THR A 237 13.45 2.33 9.06
CA THR A 237 13.71 3.75 9.34
C THR A 237 12.61 4.59 8.71
N MET A 238 12.01 5.51 9.45
CA MET A 238 11.03 6.46 8.90
C MET A 238 11.63 7.86 8.72
N PHE A 239 11.17 8.58 7.70
CA PHE A 239 11.68 9.90 7.34
C PHE A 239 10.59 10.97 7.38
N TYR A 240 10.93 12.13 7.94
CA TYR A 240 10.00 13.26 8.08
C TYR A 240 10.67 14.59 7.74
N ILE A 241 9.89 15.55 7.25
CA ILE A 241 10.28 16.96 7.21
C ILE A 241 9.59 17.70 8.36
N SER A 242 10.40 18.32 9.22
CA SER A 242 9.96 19.05 10.40
C SER A 242 10.52 20.46 10.45
N LYS A 243 9.84 21.36 11.17
CA LYS A 243 10.35 22.70 11.50
C LYS A 243 11.33 22.68 12.69
N ASP A 244 11.31 21.62 13.48
CA ASP A 244 12.21 21.42 14.61
C ASP A 244 12.90 20.05 14.55
N LYS A 245 13.50 19.63 15.67
CA LYS A 245 14.35 18.42 15.73
C LYS A 245 13.61 17.22 16.34
N THR A 246 12.33 17.37 16.67
CA THR A 246 11.50 16.36 17.32
C THR A 246 10.42 15.89 16.35
N ILE A 247 9.94 14.65 16.53
CA ILE A 247 8.82 14.14 15.72
C ILE A 247 7.50 14.47 16.40
N SER A 248 6.59 15.09 15.66
CA SER A 248 5.23 15.42 16.08
C SER A 248 4.23 15.18 14.95
N ASN A 249 2.94 15.21 15.27
CA ASN A 249 1.85 14.88 14.33
C ASN A 249 1.70 15.90 13.18
N ASP A 250 2.33 17.07 13.26
CA ASP A 250 2.35 18.09 12.21
C ASP A 250 3.52 17.94 11.22
N ASP A 251 4.41 16.98 11.46
CA ASP A 251 5.52 16.69 10.56
C ASP A 251 5.09 15.98 9.29
N LEU A 252 5.77 16.29 8.19
CA LEU A 252 5.48 15.70 6.90
C LEU A 252 6.23 14.37 6.74
N TYR A 253 5.51 13.26 6.80
CA TYR A 253 6.05 11.93 6.49
C TYR A 253 6.46 11.81 5.01
N LEU A 254 7.68 11.32 4.76
CA LEU A 254 8.24 11.12 3.42
C LEU A 254 8.32 9.66 2.98
N GLY A 255 8.13 8.71 3.90
CA GLY A 255 8.26 7.28 3.63
C GLY A 255 9.17 6.56 4.63
N SER A 256 9.40 5.28 4.37
CA SER A 256 10.23 4.40 5.18
C SER A 256 11.24 3.62 4.34
N GLN A 257 12.28 3.11 4.99
CA GLN A 257 13.27 2.21 4.42
C GLN A 257 13.43 0.99 5.33
N ASP A 258 13.23 -0.21 4.80
CA ASP A 258 13.41 -1.45 5.55
C ASP A 258 14.88 -1.68 5.89
N VAL A 259 15.11 -2.18 7.11
CA VAL A 259 16.41 -2.47 7.68
C VAL A 259 16.39 -3.92 8.15
N GLY A 260 17.24 -4.76 7.56
CA GLY A 260 17.39 -6.15 7.99
C GLY A 260 17.95 -6.28 9.42
N SER A 261 18.08 -7.51 9.90
CA SER A 261 18.69 -7.74 11.22
C SER A 261 20.12 -7.20 11.30
N ILE A 262 20.48 -6.64 12.45
CA ILE A 262 21.80 -6.05 12.69
C ILE A 262 22.44 -6.77 13.88
N PRO A 263 23.55 -7.50 13.68
CA PRO A 263 24.25 -8.14 14.78
C PRO A 263 24.64 -7.15 15.89
N ALA A 264 24.83 -7.67 17.09
CA ALA A 264 25.33 -6.90 18.23
C ALA A 264 26.56 -6.06 17.86
N GLY A 265 26.55 -4.77 18.21
CA GLY A 265 27.63 -3.85 17.89
C GLY A 265 27.88 -3.62 16.39
N ALA A 266 27.09 -4.17 15.47
CA ALA A 266 27.24 -3.93 14.03
C ALA A 266 26.41 -2.73 13.58
N TYR A 267 26.58 -2.33 12.32
CA TYR A 267 25.71 -1.34 11.67
C TYR A 267 25.28 -1.82 10.29
N SER A 268 24.14 -1.32 9.84
CA SER A 268 23.67 -1.47 8.46
C SER A 268 23.75 -0.12 7.75
N SER A 269 24.36 -0.09 6.55
CA SER A 269 24.43 1.12 5.73
C SER A 269 23.23 1.20 4.80
N GLN A 270 22.57 2.34 4.81
CA GLN A 270 21.31 2.55 4.10
C GLN A 270 21.46 3.66 3.07
N THR A 271 20.76 3.53 1.96
CA THR A 271 20.69 4.55 0.92
C THR A 271 19.34 4.46 0.23
N THR A 272 18.64 5.59 0.15
CA THR A 272 17.30 5.64 -0.45
C THR A 272 17.06 7.01 -1.10
N SER A 273 15.99 7.09 -1.90
CA SER A 273 15.54 8.32 -2.56
C SER A 273 14.22 8.76 -1.97
N LEU A 274 14.15 10.01 -1.51
CA LEU A 274 12.95 10.62 -0.94
C LEU A 274 12.41 11.70 -1.88
N ARG A 275 11.13 12.07 -1.73
CA ARG A 275 10.48 13.14 -2.48
C ARG A 275 9.46 13.85 -1.60
N ILE A 276 9.45 15.18 -1.67
CA ILE A 276 8.42 16.00 -1.01
C ILE A 276 7.26 16.16 -2.00
N VAL A 277 6.16 15.45 -1.74
CA VAL A 277 4.97 15.43 -2.62
C VAL A 277 3.88 16.41 -2.19
N ASN A 278 4.01 17.02 -1.00
CA ASN A 278 3.11 18.05 -0.52
C ASN A 278 3.66 19.44 -0.86
N ASN A 279 2.77 20.35 -1.23
CA ASN A 279 3.11 21.74 -1.47
C ASN A 279 3.37 22.46 -0.15
N ILE A 280 4.62 22.48 0.30
CA ILE A 280 5.05 23.13 1.53
C ILE A 280 5.79 24.44 1.25
N THR A 281 5.79 25.35 2.21
CA THR A 281 6.48 26.64 2.06
C THR A 281 8.00 26.45 1.96
N ALA A 282 8.65 27.31 1.18
CA ALA A 282 10.11 27.34 1.11
C ALA A 282 10.69 27.86 2.44
N GLY A 283 11.82 27.31 2.87
CA GLY A 283 12.44 27.72 4.13
C GLY A 283 13.43 26.70 4.70
N LYS A 284 13.84 26.95 5.94
CA LYS A 284 14.73 26.06 6.70
C LYS A 284 13.90 25.02 7.45
N TYR A 285 14.28 23.76 7.30
CA TYR A 285 13.65 22.60 7.91
C TYR A 285 14.71 21.63 8.44
N TYR A 286 14.26 20.56 9.08
CA TYR A 286 15.05 19.38 9.40
C TYR A 286 14.46 18.16 8.68
N LEU A 287 15.33 17.35 8.09
CA LEU A 287 15.03 15.98 7.71
C LEU A 287 15.30 15.09 8.93
N LEU A 288 14.23 14.51 9.48
CA LEU A 288 14.28 13.63 10.63
C LEU A 288 14.38 12.18 10.15
N TYR A 289 15.28 11.42 10.78
CA TYR A 289 15.46 9.99 10.60
C TYR A 289 15.08 9.33 11.92
N LYS A 290 14.11 8.42 11.90
CA LYS A 290 13.71 7.64 13.08
C LYS A 290 14.05 6.16 12.85
N ALA A 291 15.07 5.66 13.53
CA ALA A 291 15.30 4.21 13.61
C ALA A 291 14.15 3.54 14.36
N ASP A 292 13.87 2.29 14.01
CA ASP A 292 12.67 1.55 14.45
C ASP A 292 11.40 2.41 14.40
N GLY A 293 11.05 2.89 13.20
CA GLY A 293 10.01 3.89 13.03
C GLY A 293 8.64 3.51 13.60
N ASN A 294 8.34 2.21 13.62
CA ASN A 294 7.11 1.65 14.18
C ASN A 294 7.18 1.34 15.69
N ASN A 295 8.34 1.50 16.33
CA ASN A 295 8.61 1.06 17.70
C ASN A 295 8.29 -0.43 17.90
N ASN A 296 8.69 -1.28 16.95
CA ASN A 296 8.41 -2.71 16.97
C ASN A 296 9.44 -3.50 17.80
N LEU A 297 10.61 -2.90 18.04
CA LEU A 297 11.66 -3.46 18.86
C LEU A 297 11.61 -2.78 20.22
N ILE A 298 11.73 -3.56 21.29
CA ILE A 298 11.92 -3.00 22.62
C ILE A 298 13.39 -2.63 22.74
N GLU A 299 13.66 -1.34 22.88
CA GLU A 299 15.03 -0.85 22.96
C GLU A 299 15.43 -0.48 24.39
N THR A 300 16.74 -0.52 24.69
CA THR A 300 17.25 -0.08 26.00
C THR A 300 17.19 1.45 26.16
N ASN A 301 17.04 2.19 25.06
CA ASN A 301 16.92 3.63 25.05
C ASN A 301 16.09 4.13 23.87
N GLU A 302 14.78 4.27 24.03
CA GLU A 302 13.89 4.81 22.99
C GLU A 302 14.16 6.31 22.65
N GLY A 303 14.99 7.00 23.43
CA GLY A 303 15.23 8.44 23.31
C GLY A 303 16.29 8.84 22.29
N ASN A 304 17.06 7.90 21.73
CA ASN A 304 18.19 8.18 20.83
C ASN A 304 17.94 7.73 19.36
N ASN A 305 16.74 7.23 19.05
CA ASN A 305 16.38 6.74 17.72
C ASN A 305 16.26 7.84 16.65
N ILE A 306 16.14 9.10 17.07
CA ILE A 306 15.87 10.25 16.19
C ILE A 306 17.16 11.05 15.95
N VAL A 307 17.47 11.28 14.67
CA VAL A 307 18.50 12.24 14.26
C VAL A 307 17.91 13.25 13.28
N ALA A 308 18.22 14.53 13.53
CA ALA A 308 17.78 15.65 12.70
C ALA A 308 18.94 16.19 11.84
N LYS A 309 18.72 16.29 10.52
CA LYS A 309 19.65 16.92 9.58
C LYS A 309 19.04 18.20 9.01
N ALA A 310 19.68 19.34 9.22
CA ALA A 310 19.21 20.61 8.64
C ALA A 310 19.19 20.55 7.11
N ILE A 311 18.12 21.05 6.51
CA ILE A 311 17.87 21.04 5.07
C ILE A 311 17.10 22.30 4.65
N ASN A 312 17.47 22.91 3.53
CA ASN A 312 16.75 24.05 2.98
C ASN A 312 15.77 23.60 1.88
N ILE A 313 14.47 23.82 2.09
CA ILE A 313 13.43 23.53 1.11
C ILE A 313 13.27 24.71 0.16
N LYS A 314 13.40 24.45 -1.13
CA LYS A 314 12.99 25.34 -2.21
C LYS A 314 11.63 24.93 -2.72
N ASN A 315 10.76 25.89 -2.99
CA ASN A 315 9.49 25.65 -3.66
C ASN A 315 9.28 26.70 -4.74
N SER A 316 9.27 26.25 -5.99
CA SER A 316 8.96 27.09 -7.15
C SER A 316 7.48 26.96 -7.57
N PHE A 317 6.71 26.05 -6.98
CA PHE A 317 5.31 25.87 -7.30
C PHE A 317 4.44 26.91 -6.58
N ARG A 318 3.57 27.58 -7.33
CA ARG A 318 2.57 28.53 -6.81
C ARG A 318 1.17 28.04 -7.14
N SER A 319 0.23 28.28 -6.23
CA SER A 319 -1.16 27.87 -6.44
C SER A 319 -1.87 28.59 -7.57
N THR A 320 -1.32 29.71 -8.04
CA THR A 320 -1.83 30.46 -9.18
C THR A 320 -1.37 29.85 -10.51
N ASN A 321 -0.07 29.86 -10.78
CA ASN A 321 0.52 29.55 -12.08
C ASN A 321 1.46 28.32 -12.07
N GLY A 322 1.43 27.52 -11.00
CA GLY A 322 2.26 26.33 -10.86
C GLY A 322 3.74 26.67 -10.88
N TYR A 323 4.49 26.02 -11.78
CA TYR A 323 5.92 26.28 -11.99
C TYR A 323 6.21 27.52 -12.85
N GLY A 324 5.17 28.16 -13.39
CA GLY A 324 5.27 29.40 -14.16
C GLY A 324 5.45 29.19 -15.66
N LEU A 325 5.91 30.26 -16.32
CA LEU A 325 6.01 30.33 -17.78
C LEU A 325 7.12 29.41 -18.29
N ILE A 326 6.81 28.59 -19.30
CA ILE A 326 7.78 27.72 -19.95
C ILE A 326 8.90 28.50 -20.66
N ASN A 327 10.09 27.89 -20.72
CA ASN A 327 11.25 28.41 -21.44
C ASN A 327 11.81 27.29 -22.34
N ALA A 328 11.54 27.36 -23.64
CA ALA A 328 11.93 26.36 -24.61
C ALA A 328 13.46 26.23 -24.74
N ALA A 329 14.17 27.36 -24.76
CA ALA A 329 15.64 27.39 -24.79
C ALA A 329 16.26 26.62 -23.61
N ALA A 330 15.75 26.84 -22.40
CA ALA A 330 16.23 26.16 -21.20
C ALA A 330 15.84 24.68 -21.20
N ALA A 331 14.59 24.35 -21.55
CA ALA A 331 14.09 22.98 -21.56
C ALA A 331 14.85 22.10 -22.56
N VAL A 332 15.06 22.57 -23.78
CA VAL A 332 15.77 21.81 -24.81
C VAL A 332 17.27 21.72 -24.53
N ALA A 333 17.89 22.77 -23.98
CA ALA A 333 19.28 22.69 -23.53
C ALA A 333 19.46 21.65 -22.42
N GLN A 334 18.59 21.65 -21.41
CA GLN A 334 18.66 20.70 -20.30
C GLN A 334 18.38 19.25 -20.76
N ALA A 335 17.52 19.04 -21.76
CA ALA A 335 17.32 17.75 -22.41
C ALA A 335 18.60 17.17 -23.03
N LEU A 336 19.57 18.03 -23.37
CA LEU A 336 20.88 17.69 -23.91
C LEU A 336 21.99 17.70 -22.84
N GLY A 337 21.67 17.96 -21.57
CA GLY A 337 22.66 18.13 -20.51
C GLY A 337 23.47 19.42 -20.62
N GLN A 338 22.93 20.46 -21.26
CA GLN A 338 23.58 21.75 -21.50
C GLN A 338 22.94 22.87 -20.67
N THR A 339 23.65 23.98 -20.55
CA THR A 339 23.10 25.25 -20.05
C THR A 339 22.20 25.89 -21.09
N THR A 340 21.21 26.68 -20.65
CA THR A 340 20.26 27.43 -21.50
C THR A 340 20.93 28.07 -22.72
N PHE A 341 20.30 27.92 -23.89
CA PHE A 341 20.79 28.54 -25.12
C PHE A 341 20.77 30.06 -25.01
N GLY A 342 21.75 30.72 -25.66
CA GLY A 342 21.83 32.17 -25.68
C GLY A 342 20.72 32.80 -26.51
N ASP A 343 20.31 33.99 -26.10
CA ASP A 343 19.22 34.76 -26.69
C ASP A 343 19.44 35.04 -28.19
N VAL A 344 18.35 35.09 -28.95
CA VAL A 344 18.35 35.54 -30.34
C VAL A 344 17.43 36.74 -30.53
N VAL A 345 17.46 37.35 -31.72
CA VAL A 345 16.57 38.47 -32.03
C VAL A 345 15.13 37.98 -32.12
N ASN A 346 14.24 38.62 -31.36
CA ASN A 346 12.80 38.37 -31.40
C ASN A 346 12.23 38.56 -32.81
N LEU A 347 11.34 37.66 -33.21
CA LEU A 347 10.63 37.74 -34.48
C LEU A 347 9.61 38.88 -34.51
N GLY A 348 8.98 39.17 -33.37
CA GLY A 348 7.99 40.21 -33.21
C GLY A 348 6.65 39.92 -33.91
N GLY A 349 5.76 40.92 -33.90
CA GLY A 349 4.45 40.85 -34.53
C GLY A 349 3.60 39.69 -33.99
N ASN A 350 3.04 38.88 -34.89
CA ASN A 350 2.19 37.75 -34.53
C ASN A 350 2.95 36.55 -33.93
N ASN A 351 4.29 36.57 -33.92
CA ASN A 351 5.13 35.54 -33.32
C ASN A 351 5.54 35.83 -31.87
N TRP A 352 4.97 36.87 -31.24
CA TRP A 352 5.34 37.28 -29.88
C TRP A 352 5.27 36.14 -28.85
N GLY A 353 4.36 35.17 -29.03
CA GLY A 353 4.25 34.04 -28.12
C GLY A 353 5.46 33.11 -28.21
N ALA A 354 5.98 32.88 -29.42
CA ALA A 354 7.18 32.09 -29.63
C ALA A 354 8.41 32.79 -29.03
N ASP A 355 8.48 34.12 -29.18
CA ASP A 355 9.51 34.96 -28.55
C ASP A 355 9.42 34.88 -27.02
N LEU A 356 8.21 34.98 -26.45
CA LEU A 356 7.99 34.98 -25.00
C LEU A 356 8.49 33.68 -24.33
N ILE A 357 8.41 32.55 -25.03
CA ILE A 357 8.87 31.25 -24.54
C ILE A 357 10.28 30.88 -25.02
N ASN A 358 10.99 31.78 -25.71
CA ASN A 358 12.32 31.54 -26.25
C ASN A 358 12.41 30.33 -27.22
N ALA A 359 11.41 30.17 -28.10
CA ALA A 359 11.47 29.15 -29.14
C ALA A 359 12.49 29.46 -30.28
N PRO A 360 12.69 30.72 -30.71
CA PRO A 360 13.68 31.06 -31.73
C PRO A 360 15.12 30.62 -31.42
N GLU A 361 15.51 30.64 -30.16
CA GLU A 361 16.80 30.19 -29.66
C GLU A 361 17.01 28.70 -29.93
N VAL A 362 15.95 27.90 -29.77
CA VAL A 362 15.95 26.46 -30.06
C VAL A 362 16.09 26.22 -31.57
N TRP A 363 15.36 26.99 -32.38
CA TRP A 363 15.43 26.90 -33.84
C TRP A 363 16.81 27.27 -34.38
N ALA A 364 17.49 28.24 -33.76
CA ALA A 364 18.87 28.61 -34.11
C ALA A 364 19.87 27.47 -33.85
N LYS A 365 19.52 26.50 -33.00
CA LYS A 365 20.31 25.26 -32.79
C LYS A 365 19.92 24.12 -33.73
N GLY A 366 18.94 24.32 -34.62
CA GLY A 366 18.50 23.32 -35.60
C GLY A 366 17.45 22.34 -35.09
N TYR A 367 16.97 22.48 -33.85
CA TYR A 367 15.87 21.68 -33.33
C TYR A 367 14.54 22.31 -33.73
N THR A 368 13.74 21.56 -34.47
CA THR A 368 12.55 22.09 -35.17
C THR A 368 11.32 21.20 -35.01
N GLY A 369 11.42 20.13 -34.22
CA GLY A 369 10.38 19.11 -34.09
C GLY A 369 10.43 18.03 -35.18
N GLN A 370 11.44 18.06 -36.05
CA GLN A 370 11.59 17.09 -37.13
C GLN A 370 11.59 15.65 -36.59
N GLY A 371 10.78 14.80 -37.22
CA GLY A 371 10.68 13.38 -36.89
C GLY A 371 9.84 13.09 -35.64
N ILE A 372 9.12 14.09 -35.11
CA ILE A 372 8.19 13.95 -34.00
C ILE A 372 6.75 14.07 -34.53
N THR A 373 5.89 13.16 -34.08
CA THR A 373 4.45 13.20 -34.38
C THR A 373 3.68 13.72 -33.16
N VAL A 374 2.87 14.74 -33.36
CA VAL A 374 1.99 15.34 -32.36
C VAL A 374 0.54 15.09 -32.75
N ALA A 375 -0.20 14.34 -31.92
CA ALA A 375 -1.63 14.14 -32.12
C ALA A 375 -2.42 15.33 -31.60
N VAL A 376 -3.33 15.83 -32.43
CA VAL A 376 -4.31 16.85 -32.07
C VAL A 376 -5.65 16.13 -31.88
N VAL A 377 -5.97 15.82 -30.62
CA VAL A 377 -7.22 15.16 -30.22
C VAL A 377 -8.25 16.25 -29.94
N ASP A 378 -9.03 16.61 -30.96
CA ASP A 378 -9.84 17.84 -30.99
C ASP A 378 -11.06 17.69 -31.93
N GLY A 379 -11.60 18.77 -32.48
CA GLY A 379 -12.69 18.81 -33.46
C GLY A 379 -12.29 18.50 -34.91
N GLY A 380 -11.05 18.04 -35.14
CA GLY A 380 -10.47 17.78 -36.46
C GLY A 380 -9.37 18.77 -36.83
N VAL A 381 -8.78 18.62 -38.01
CA VAL A 381 -7.79 19.55 -38.57
C VAL A 381 -8.06 19.75 -40.06
N ASP A 382 -8.05 21.00 -40.55
CA ASP A 382 -8.02 21.27 -42.00
C ASP A 382 -6.66 20.89 -42.59
N ARG A 383 -6.53 19.60 -42.95
CA ARG A 383 -5.31 19.05 -43.56
C ARG A 383 -4.98 19.64 -44.94
N ASN A 384 -5.90 20.38 -45.56
CA ASN A 384 -5.69 21.02 -46.85
C ASN A 384 -5.20 22.47 -46.71
N HIS A 385 -5.11 22.98 -45.49
CA HIS A 385 -4.60 24.32 -45.24
C HIS A 385 -3.14 24.42 -45.75
N THR A 386 -2.86 25.43 -46.57
CA THR A 386 -1.55 25.62 -47.22
C THR A 386 -0.39 25.69 -46.23
N ASP A 387 -0.65 26.27 -45.07
CA ASP A 387 0.31 26.40 -43.96
C ASP A 387 0.42 25.18 -43.03
N LEU A 388 -0.30 24.08 -43.33
CA LEU A 388 -0.29 22.83 -42.54
C LEU A 388 -0.07 21.57 -43.38
N SER A 389 -0.54 21.56 -44.62
CA SER A 389 -0.66 20.36 -45.48
C SER A 389 0.61 19.52 -45.59
N SER A 390 1.79 20.14 -45.61
CA SER A 390 3.08 19.44 -45.67
C SER A 390 3.48 18.80 -44.32
N ASN A 391 2.90 19.27 -43.22
CA ASN A 391 3.10 18.78 -41.86
C ASN A 391 2.00 17.83 -41.38
N ILE A 392 1.03 17.46 -42.20
CA ILE A 392 0.04 16.45 -41.81
C ILE A 392 0.70 15.06 -41.82
N TRP A 393 0.51 14.33 -40.72
CA TRP A 393 0.91 12.93 -40.58
C TRP A 393 0.10 12.05 -41.53
N LYS A 394 0.76 11.00 -42.05
CA LYS A 394 0.14 10.00 -42.90
C LYS A 394 0.37 8.62 -42.30
N ASN A 395 -0.69 7.82 -42.19
CA ASN A 395 -0.55 6.39 -41.94
C ASN A 395 0.00 5.75 -43.22
N LEU A 396 1.32 5.47 -43.24
CA LEU A 396 1.97 4.86 -44.40
C LEU A 396 1.64 3.38 -44.59
N LYS A 397 0.90 2.79 -43.64
CA LYS A 397 0.45 1.40 -43.71
C LYS A 397 -0.91 1.24 -44.40
N GLU A 398 -1.63 2.35 -44.61
CA GLU A 398 -2.91 2.37 -45.32
C GLU A 398 -2.75 2.65 -46.82
N ILE A 399 -3.55 1.97 -47.65
CA ILE A 399 -3.69 2.25 -49.08
C ILE A 399 -4.94 3.10 -49.27
N ALA A 400 -4.72 4.41 -49.43
CA ALA A 400 -5.80 5.39 -49.49
C ALA A 400 -6.94 5.04 -50.46
N GLY A 401 -8.15 4.90 -49.91
CA GLY A 401 -9.41 4.82 -50.66
C GLY A 401 -9.72 3.43 -51.21
N ASN A 402 -9.10 2.38 -50.66
CA ASN A 402 -9.37 1.00 -51.07
C ASN A 402 -10.54 0.37 -50.29
N GLY A 403 -11.07 1.05 -49.27
CA GLY A 403 -12.19 0.61 -48.44
C GLY A 403 -11.82 -0.49 -47.44
N LYS A 404 -10.53 -0.65 -47.10
CA LYS A 404 -10.01 -1.67 -46.18
C LYS A 404 -9.24 -1.04 -45.04
N ASP A 405 -9.09 -1.82 -43.98
CA ASP A 405 -8.16 -1.58 -42.87
C ASP A 405 -6.92 -2.41 -43.20
N ASP A 406 -5.93 -1.78 -43.85
CA ASP A 406 -4.77 -2.48 -44.41
C ASP A 406 -3.75 -2.84 -43.32
N ASP A 407 -3.69 -2.06 -42.24
CA ASP A 407 -2.77 -2.28 -41.13
C ASP A 407 -3.39 -3.08 -39.97
N GLY A 408 -4.69 -3.37 -40.04
CA GLY A 408 -5.44 -4.18 -39.10
C GLY A 408 -5.64 -3.50 -37.74
N ASN A 409 -5.60 -2.17 -37.69
CA ASN A 409 -5.71 -1.39 -36.46
C ASN A 409 -7.17 -1.15 -36.02
N GLY A 410 -8.15 -1.55 -36.83
CA GLY A 410 -9.58 -1.40 -36.61
C GLY A 410 -10.22 -0.20 -37.31
N TYR A 411 -9.47 0.56 -38.11
CA TYR A 411 -9.89 1.85 -38.68
C TYR A 411 -9.65 1.90 -40.20
N ILE A 412 -10.72 1.67 -40.96
CA ILE A 412 -10.70 1.62 -42.43
C ILE A 412 -10.20 2.93 -43.06
N ASP A 413 -9.16 2.87 -43.88
CA ASP A 413 -8.62 4.01 -44.63
C ASP A 413 -8.24 5.22 -43.73
N ASP A 414 -7.71 5.00 -42.52
CA ASP A 414 -7.32 6.05 -41.55
C ASP A 414 -6.03 6.82 -41.92
N VAL A 415 -5.82 7.04 -43.22
CA VAL A 415 -4.63 7.64 -43.85
C VAL A 415 -4.18 8.94 -43.18
N TYR A 416 -5.12 9.76 -42.70
CA TYR A 416 -4.87 11.06 -42.08
C TYR A 416 -5.41 11.15 -40.65
N GLY A 417 -5.51 10.00 -39.98
CA GLY A 417 -6.13 9.86 -38.67
C GLY A 417 -7.59 9.42 -38.73
N TRP A 418 -8.24 9.42 -37.56
CA TRP A 418 -9.60 8.89 -37.39
C TRP A 418 -10.58 9.90 -36.77
N ASN A 419 -11.84 9.81 -37.19
CA ASN A 419 -12.97 10.55 -36.63
C ASN A 419 -13.83 9.60 -35.78
N PHE A 420 -13.71 9.73 -34.46
CA PHE A 420 -14.47 8.98 -33.46
C PHE A 420 -15.90 9.50 -33.25
N VAL A 421 -16.25 10.67 -33.79
CA VAL A 421 -17.61 11.23 -33.71
C VAL A 421 -18.52 10.51 -34.69
N ASP A 422 -18.07 10.39 -35.94
CA ASP A 422 -18.86 9.81 -37.04
C ASP A 422 -18.38 8.41 -37.46
N ASN A 423 -17.38 7.87 -36.75
CA ASN A 423 -16.75 6.57 -36.99
C ASN A 423 -16.30 6.36 -38.45
N ASN A 424 -15.47 7.29 -38.96
CA ASN A 424 -14.92 7.24 -40.31
C ASN A 424 -13.54 7.93 -40.39
N ASN A 425 -12.93 7.93 -41.57
CA ASN A 425 -11.62 8.55 -41.82
C ASN A 425 -11.66 10.06 -42.13
N ASN A 426 -12.82 10.72 -42.00
CA ASN A 426 -12.93 12.15 -42.26
C ASN A 426 -12.61 12.99 -41.03
N THR A 427 -11.34 13.35 -40.88
CA THR A 427 -10.82 14.19 -39.80
C THR A 427 -10.88 15.70 -40.04
N LEU A 428 -11.59 16.16 -41.09
CA LEU A 428 -11.64 17.58 -41.43
C LEU A 428 -12.33 18.41 -40.35
N ASP A 429 -11.72 19.55 -40.05
CA ASP A 429 -12.25 20.52 -39.11
C ASP A 429 -13.27 21.45 -39.78
N LYS A 430 -14.46 21.54 -39.19
CA LYS A 430 -15.49 22.51 -39.59
C LYS A 430 -15.72 23.61 -38.55
N ASN A 431 -15.18 23.43 -37.35
CA ASN A 431 -15.30 24.38 -36.25
C ASN A 431 -14.17 25.43 -36.29
N GLY A 432 -12.95 24.96 -36.53
CA GLY A 432 -11.74 25.76 -36.63
C GLY A 432 -10.79 25.62 -35.45
N HIS A 433 -11.28 25.12 -34.31
CA HIS A 433 -10.48 25.01 -33.08
C HIS A 433 -9.27 24.08 -33.22
N GLY A 434 -9.46 22.86 -33.73
CA GLY A 434 -8.35 21.92 -33.89
C GLY A 434 -7.34 22.37 -34.96
N THR A 435 -7.80 23.08 -36.00
CA THR A 435 -6.92 23.71 -36.99
C THR A 435 -6.09 24.84 -36.37
N HIS A 436 -6.67 25.65 -35.48
CA HIS A 436 -5.95 26.71 -34.75
C HIS A 436 -4.87 26.14 -33.83
N VAL A 437 -5.21 25.07 -33.11
CA VAL A 437 -4.28 24.30 -32.28
C VAL A 437 -3.14 23.72 -33.13
N ALA A 438 -3.47 23.07 -34.25
CA ALA A 438 -2.48 22.46 -35.15
C ALA A 438 -1.47 23.49 -35.71
N GLY A 439 -1.94 24.68 -36.12
CA GLY A 439 -1.07 25.77 -36.60
C GLY A 439 -0.09 26.28 -35.54
N THR A 440 -0.54 26.36 -34.28
CA THR A 440 0.31 26.79 -33.17
C THR A 440 1.43 25.77 -32.91
N ILE A 441 1.14 24.47 -33.07
CA ILE A 441 2.13 23.40 -32.91
C ILE A 441 3.10 23.37 -34.10
N ALA A 442 2.59 23.28 -35.33
CA ALA A 442 3.39 22.93 -36.51
C ALA A 442 2.98 23.67 -37.79
N GLY A 443 2.52 24.92 -37.69
CA GLY A 443 2.45 25.82 -38.85
C GLY A 443 3.80 25.89 -39.57
N VAL A 444 3.77 25.75 -40.89
CA VAL A 444 4.98 25.59 -41.71
C VAL A 444 5.78 26.88 -41.71
N ARG A 445 7.09 26.80 -41.44
CA ARG A 445 7.95 27.98 -41.55
C ARG A 445 8.14 28.36 -43.03
N ASN A 446 7.36 29.34 -43.47
CA ASN A 446 7.42 29.91 -44.83
C ASN A 446 7.29 31.45 -44.77
N SER A 447 6.96 32.09 -45.90
CA SER A 447 6.90 33.55 -46.03
C SER A 447 5.51 34.16 -45.76
N PHE A 448 4.53 33.37 -45.31
CA PHE A 448 3.17 33.80 -44.99
C PHE A 448 2.64 33.07 -43.75
N GLY A 449 1.41 33.39 -43.33
CA GLY A 449 0.74 32.66 -42.26
C GLY A 449 1.44 32.72 -40.90
N VAL A 450 1.69 31.56 -40.29
CA VAL A 450 2.28 31.41 -38.96
C VAL A 450 3.42 30.40 -38.96
N THR A 451 4.36 30.55 -38.02
CA THR A 451 5.36 29.52 -37.75
C THR A 451 5.01 28.81 -36.44
N GLY A 452 4.70 27.52 -36.52
CA GLY A 452 4.44 26.70 -35.34
C GLY A 452 5.69 26.53 -34.48
N ILE A 453 5.50 26.26 -33.19
CA ILE A 453 6.60 26.07 -32.24
C ILE A 453 7.55 24.94 -32.68
N ALA A 454 6.98 23.85 -33.18
CA ALA A 454 7.68 22.71 -33.76
C ALA A 454 7.33 22.60 -35.26
N TYR A 455 7.71 23.61 -36.04
CA TYR A 455 7.31 23.76 -37.45
C TYR A 455 7.72 22.64 -38.43
N ASN A 456 8.50 21.64 -38.00
CA ASN A 456 8.79 20.43 -38.78
C ASN A 456 8.22 19.13 -38.16
N ALA A 457 7.44 19.23 -37.08
CA ALA A 457 6.70 18.11 -36.53
C ALA A 457 5.54 17.71 -37.45
N LYS A 458 5.09 16.46 -37.32
CA LYS A 458 3.89 15.96 -38.03
C LYS A 458 2.66 16.02 -37.13
N ILE A 459 1.56 16.57 -37.63
CA ILE A 459 0.27 16.63 -36.95
C ILE A 459 -0.54 15.41 -37.31
N MET A 460 -0.94 14.61 -36.32
CA MET A 460 -1.91 13.53 -36.47
C MET A 460 -3.30 14.03 -36.04
N PRO A 461 -4.22 14.31 -36.98
CA PRO A 461 -5.59 14.70 -36.65
C PRO A 461 -6.34 13.54 -36.00
N VAL A 462 -6.94 13.76 -34.84
CA VAL A 462 -7.83 12.78 -34.20
C VAL A 462 -9.10 13.50 -33.78
N LYS A 463 -10.19 13.30 -34.54
CA LYS A 463 -11.44 14.02 -34.30
C LYS A 463 -12.26 13.29 -33.25
N VAL A 464 -12.43 13.90 -32.08
CA VAL A 464 -13.21 13.40 -30.94
C VAL A 464 -14.30 14.38 -30.50
N LEU A 465 -14.26 15.61 -31.02
CA LEU A 465 -15.29 16.62 -30.79
C LEU A 465 -16.13 16.84 -32.06
N ALA A 466 -17.44 16.88 -31.88
CA ALA A 466 -18.39 17.24 -32.92
C ALA A 466 -18.23 18.71 -33.32
N ASP A 467 -18.87 19.13 -34.41
CA ASP A 467 -18.67 20.48 -34.99
C ASP A 467 -19.15 21.62 -34.06
N ASN A 468 -20.01 21.30 -33.09
CA ASN A 468 -20.45 22.21 -32.02
C ASN A 468 -19.49 22.25 -30.80
N GLY A 469 -18.37 21.51 -30.84
CA GLY A 469 -17.38 21.41 -29.75
C GLY A 469 -17.71 20.38 -28.67
N SER A 470 -18.84 19.68 -28.76
CA SER A 470 -19.21 18.62 -27.80
C SER A 470 -18.45 17.32 -28.05
N GLY A 471 -18.10 16.58 -27.00
CA GLY A 471 -17.39 15.31 -27.11
C GLY A 471 -17.81 14.33 -26.02
N ALA A 472 -17.90 13.05 -26.38
CA ALA A 472 -18.20 11.98 -25.44
C ALA A 472 -16.91 11.40 -24.85
N ASP A 473 -16.92 11.07 -23.55
CA ASP A 473 -15.74 10.55 -22.83
C ASP A 473 -15.13 9.31 -23.50
N ASN A 474 -15.95 8.43 -24.06
CA ASN A 474 -15.50 7.22 -24.76
C ASN A 474 -14.74 7.56 -26.05
N ALA A 475 -15.24 8.50 -26.86
CA ALA A 475 -14.59 8.96 -28.07
C ALA A 475 -13.24 9.62 -27.76
N ILE A 476 -13.18 10.45 -26.70
CA ILE A 476 -11.94 11.09 -26.25
C ILE A 476 -10.93 10.03 -25.79
N ALA A 477 -11.36 9.08 -24.95
CA ALA A 477 -10.50 8.00 -24.47
C ALA A 477 -9.98 7.11 -25.61
N GLN A 478 -10.83 6.77 -26.58
CA GLN A 478 -10.42 6.01 -27.76
C GLN A 478 -9.46 6.80 -28.65
N GLY A 479 -9.69 8.11 -28.84
CA GLY A 479 -8.78 8.98 -29.59
C GLY A 479 -7.39 9.07 -28.97
N ILE A 480 -7.29 9.16 -27.64
CA ILE A 480 -6.01 9.12 -26.92
C ILE A 480 -5.30 7.78 -27.15
N ARG A 481 -6.02 6.66 -27.06
CA ARG A 481 -5.44 5.32 -27.30
C ARG A 481 -5.00 5.13 -28.75
N TYR A 482 -5.81 5.60 -29.69
CA TYR A 482 -5.50 5.61 -31.12
C TYR A 482 -4.21 6.37 -31.41
N ALA A 483 -4.09 7.59 -30.89
CA ALA A 483 -2.90 8.40 -31.06
C ALA A 483 -1.64 7.68 -30.54
N ALA A 484 -1.72 7.11 -29.33
CA ALA A 484 -0.61 6.36 -28.75
C ALA A 484 -0.26 5.10 -29.57
N ASN A 485 -1.26 4.35 -30.03
CA ASN A 485 -1.07 3.14 -30.84
C ASN A 485 -0.45 3.43 -32.21
N ASN A 486 -0.80 4.57 -32.80
CA ASN A 486 -0.26 5.04 -34.08
C ASN A 486 1.05 5.84 -33.94
N GLY A 487 1.68 5.79 -32.76
CA GLY A 487 3.03 6.29 -32.56
C GLY A 487 3.14 7.80 -32.40
N ALA A 488 2.07 8.47 -31.94
CA ALA A 488 2.17 9.86 -31.50
C ALA A 488 3.15 9.95 -30.32
N ASN A 489 4.12 10.85 -30.43
CA ASN A 489 5.08 11.13 -29.36
C ASN A 489 4.50 12.12 -28.34
N VAL A 490 3.65 13.04 -28.81
CA VAL A 490 2.97 14.05 -27.99
C VAL A 490 1.48 14.02 -28.32
N ILE A 491 0.62 14.13 -27.31
CA ILE A 491 -0.83 14.20 -27.48
C ILE A 491 -1.31 15.52 -26.88
N ASN A 492 -1.83 16.41 -27.71
CA ASN A 492 -2.40 17.69 -27.30
C ASN A 492 -3.92 17.52 -27.04
N LEU A 493 -4.34 17.78 -25.81
CA LEU A 493 -5.73 17.79 -25.36
C LEU A 493 -6.15 19.23 -25.03
N SER A 494 -6.70 19.94 -26.02
CA SER A 494 -7.29 21.27 -25.86
C SER A 494 -8.78 21.19 -25.51
N LEU A 495 -9.10 20.34 -24.54
CA LEU A 495 -10.46 20.03 -24.08
C LEU A 495 -10.48 19.84 -22.57
N GLY A 496 -11.65 19.94 -21.93
CA GLY A 496 -11.78 19.63 -20.51
C GLY A 496 -13.17 19.82 -19.94
N LYS A 497 -13.37 19.30 -18.72
CA LYS A 497 -14.61 19.37 -17.94
C LYS A 497 -14.33 19.30 -16.44
N GLU A 498 -15.30 19.71 -15.63
CA GLU A 498 -15.17 19.70 -14.16
C GLU A 498 -15.10 18.31 -13.54
N GLN A 499 -15.83 17.35 -14.10
CA GLN A 499 -15.97 16.02 -13.52
C GLN A 499 -14.87 15.07 -14.03
N PRO A 500 -14.34 14.18 -13.18
CA PRO A 500 -13.36 13.17 -13.60
C PRO A 500 -13.98 12.12 -14.53
N SER A 501 -13.13 11.40 -15.26
CA SER A 501 -13.54 10.28 -16.12
C SER A 501 -12.51 9.17 -16.06
N ILE A 502 -12.90 8.00 -15.56
CA ILE A 502 -12.02 6.83 -15.45
C ILE A 502 -11.55 6.35 -16.84
N ASN A 503 -12.37 6.52 -17.87
CA ASN A 503 -12.04 6.14 -19.24
C ASN A 503 -10.92 7.05 -19.79
N ILE A 504 -11.02 8.36 -19.58
CA ILE A 504 -10.00 9.31 -20.01
C ILE A 504 -8.72 9.13 -19.19
N GLN A 505 -8.84 8.97 -17.86
CA GLN A 505 -7.69 8.72 -16.98
C GLN A 505 -6.90 7.47 -17.41
N SER A 506 -7.59 6.34 -17.61
CA SER A 506 -6.95 5.10 -18.04
C SER A 506 -6.36 5.18 -19.45
N ALA A 507 -6.92 6.02 -20.33
CA ALA A 507 -6.35 6.27 -21.65
C ALA A 507 -5.08 7.12 -21.58
N ILE A 508 -5.03 8.12 -20.71
CA ILE A 508 -3.84 8.95 -20.47
C ILE A 508 -2.72 8.11 -19.84
N GLN A 509 -3.05 7.29 -18.83
CA GLN A 509 -2.10 6.35 -18.24
C GLN A 509 -1.54 5.38 -19.29
N TYR A 510 -2.38 4.87 -20.19
CA TYR A 510 -1.96 4.01 -21.30
C TYR A 510 -1.06 4.73 -22.31
N ALA A 511 -1.40 5.97 -22.69
CA ALA A 511 -0.55 6.76 -23.58
C ALA A 511 0.83 7.02 -22.95
N SER A 512 0.86 7.37 -21.67
CA SER A 512 2.10 7.56 -20.91
C SER A 512 2.94 6.29 -20.83
N SER A 513 2.32 5.11 -20.61
CA SER A 513 3.03 3.83 -20.60
C SER A 513 3.57 3.40 -21.97
N LYS A 514 3.00 3.92 -23.06
CA LYS A 514 3.53 3.80 -24.43
C LYS A 514 4.62 4.84 -24.76
N GLY A 515 4.94 5.73 -23.82
CA GLY A 515 5.95 6.78 -23.99
C GLY A 515 5.44 8.08 -24.62
N ALA A 516 4.14 8.20 -24.87
CA ALA A 516 3.55 9.45 -25.35
C ALA A 516 3.38 10.46 -24.21
N ILE A 517 3.80 11.71 -24.42
CA ILE A 517 3.59 12.79 -23.45
C ILE A 517 2.25 13.48 -23.73
N VAL A 518 1.37 13.51 -22.74
CA VAL A 518 0.04 14.13 -22.86
C VAL A 518 0.09 15.56 -22.31
N VAL A 519 -0.41 16.53 -23.07
CA VAL A 519 -0.44 17.96 -22.71
C VAL A 519 -1.89 18.43 -22.69
N MET A 520 -2.33 19.04 -21.58
CA MET A 520 -3.75 19.21 -21.26
C MET A 520 -4.06 20.65 -20.85
N ALA A 521 -5.11 21.22 -21.45
CA ALA A 521 -5.60 22.55 -21.11
C ALA A 521 -6.16 22.61 -19.68
N ALA A 522 -5.76 23.61 -18.89
CA ALA A 522 -6.24 23.76 -17.51
C ALA A 522 -7.74 24.12 -17.42
N GLY A 523 -8.32 24.71 -18.48
CA GLY A 523 -9.70 25.16 -18.55
C GLY A 523 -9.83 26.69 -18.43
N ASN A 524 -10.97 27.21 -18.90
CA ASN A 524 -11.20 28.64 -19.12
C ASN A 524 -12.26 29.24 -18.18
N GLY A 525 -12.47 28.65 -17.01
CA GLY A 525 -13.52 29.05 -16.06
C GLY A 525 -13.08 30.03 -14.98
N GLY A 526 -11.81 30.47 -14.96
CA GLY A 526 -11.24 31.30 -13.89
C GLY A 526 -11.25 30.61 -12.51
N GLN A 527 -11.23 29.28 -12.49
CA GLN A 527 -11.37 28.48 -11.27
C GLN A 527 -10.04 28.40 -10.50
N LEU A 528 -10.12 28.13 -9.19
CA LEU A 528 -8.94 28.01 -8.32
C LEU A 528 -8.12 26.73 -8.56
N THR A 529 -8.65 25.78 -9.34
CA THR A 529 -7.97 24.53 -9.68
C THR A 529 -8.28 24.15 -11.14
N PRO A 530 -7.44 23.33 -11.79
CA PRO A 530 -7.69 22.92 -13.17
C PRO A 530 -8.92 22.02 -13.29
N TYR A 531 -9.46 21.95 -14.51
CA TYR A 531 -10.43 20.95 -14.92
C TYR A 531 -9.75 19.61 -15.24
N TYR A 532 -10.54 18.55 -15.40
CA TYR A 532 -10.06 17.29 -15.98
C TYR A 532 -10.05 17.39 -17.51
N PRO A 533 -9.07 16.80 -18.21
CA PRO A 533 -8.07 15.86 -17.68
C PRO A 533 -6.82 16.50 -17.05
N ALA A 534 -6.63 17.83 -17.12
CA ALA A 534 -5.39 18.48 -16.66
C ALA A 534 -5.02 18.18 -15.18
N ARG A 535 -6.00 17.95 -14.30
CA ARG A 535 -5.76 17.48 -12.93
C ARG A 535 -4.99 16.16 -12.82
N TYR A 536 -4.99 15.32 -13.85
CA TYR A 536 -4.21 14.07 -13.87
C TYR A 536 -2.70 14.29 -14.02
N ALA A 537 -2.24 15.54 -14.22
CA ALA A 537 -0.81 15.90 -14.29
C ALA A 537 -0.07 15.79 -12.94
N THR A 538 -0.75 15.36 -11.87
CA THR A 538 -0.13 14.81 -10.66
C THR A 538 0.80 13.65 -11.02
N ASP A 539 0.30 12.76 -11.88
CA ASP A 539 0.92 11.47 -12.19
C ASP A 539 1.34 11.38 -13.66
N TRP A 540 0.53 11.89 -14.60
CA TRP A 540 0.73 11.72 -16.04
C TRP A 540 0.51 13.01 -16.83
N GLY A 541 1.46 13.36 -17.69
CA GLY A 541 1.34 14.51 -18.58
C GLY A 541 1.47 15.88 -17.90
N LEU A 542 1.11 16.92 -18.64
CA LEU A 542 1.33 18.33 -18.29
C LEU A 542 0.00 19.11 -18.32
N ALA A 543 -0.26 19.89 -17.28
CA ALA A 543 -1.36 20.85 -17.25
C ALA A 543 -0.86 22.24 -17.69
N VAL A 544 -1.67 22.94 -18.49
CA VAL A 544 -1.26 24.21 -19.11
C VAL A 544 -2.25 25.34 -18.82
N GLY A 545 -1.78 26.35 -18.11
CA GLY A 545 -2.44 27.63 -17.91
C GLY A 545 -2.08 28.66 -18.99
N ALA A 546 -2.91 29.69 -19.12
CA ALA A 546 -2.76 30.73 -20.12
C ALA A 546 -2.20 32.03 -19.53
N VAL A 547 -1.21 32.63 -20.21
CA VAL A 547 -0.74 34.00 -19.96
C VAL A 547 -0.96 34.91 -21.16
N ASP A 548 -0.94 36.21 -20.92
CA ASP A 548 -0.87 37.24 -21.95
C ASP A 548 0.58 37.54 -22.39
N LYS A 549 0.72 38.51 -23.30
CA LYS A 549 2.01 38.99 -23.82
C LYS A 549 2.97 39.57 -22.77
N SER A 550 2.45 39.95 -21.60
CA SER A 550 3.24 40.45 -20.48
C SER A 550 3.65 39.32 -19.53
N GLY A 551 3.29 38.06 -19.83
CA GLY A 551 3.49 36.92 -18.94
C GLY A 551 2.51 36.88 -17.77
N ILE A 552 1.47 37.73 -17.77
CA ILE A 552 0.47 37.78 -16.70
C ILE A 552 -0.57 36.70 -16.93
N MET A 553 -0.93 35.98 -15.87
CA MET A 553 -1.97 34.96 -15.89
C MET A 553 -3.30 35.53 -16.42
N ALA A 554 -3.87 34.88 -17.43
CA ALA A 554 -5.15 35.28 -18.00
C ALA A 554 -6.27 35.08 -16.98
N SER A 555 -7.19 36.04 -16.85
CA SER A 555 -8.27 36.00 -15.85
C SER A 555 -9.22 34.80 -16.01
N PHE A 556 -9.35 34.27 -17.22
CA PHE A 556 -10.14 33.07 -17.50
C PHE A 556 -9.38 31.77 -17.21
N SER A 557 -8.06 31.79 -17.09
CA SER A 557 -7.29 30.56 -16.93
C SER A 557 -7.55 29.95 -15.57
N ASN A 558 -7.99 28.69 -15.53
CA ASN A 558 -8.05 27.94 -14.28
C ASN A 558 -6.63 27.82 -13.69
N LEU A 559 -6.51 28.09 -12.40
CA LEU A 559 -5.25 28.13 -11.66
C LEU A 559 -4.74 26.74 -11.30
N ALA A 560 -3.48 26.63 -10.89
CA ALA A 560 -2.85 25.36 -10.54
C ALA A 560 -3.44 24.70 -9.27
N GLY A 561 -3.91 25.49 -8.31
CA GLY A 561 -4.39 25.00 -7.02
C GLY A 561 -3.24 24.63 -6.07
N ASN A 562 -3.57 24.12 -4.88
CA ASN A 562 -2.56 23.82 -3.85
C ASN A 562 -1.90 22.45 -4.01
N GLU A 563 -2.52 21.55 -4.76
CA GLU A 563 -1.99 20.21 -5.04
C GLU A 563 -0.77 20.32 -5.97
N LEU A 564 0.29 19.54 -5.73
CA LEU A 564 1.42 19.51 -6.66
C LEU A 564 1.02 18.71 -7.90
N LEU A 565 0.98 19.39 -9.04
CA LEU A 565 0.90 18.75 -10.35
C LEU A 565 1.88 19.41 -11.31
N SER A 566 2.15 18.73 -12.43
CA SER A 566 3.04 19.23 -13.49
C SER A 566 2.33 20.34 -14.27
N TYR A 567 2.15 21.50 -13.62
CA TYR A 567 1.44 22.67 -14.15
C TYR A 567 2.43 23.76 -14.54
N VAL A 568 2.36 24.16 -15.80
CA VAL A 568 3.13 25.28 -16.35
C VAL A 568 2.18 26.26 -17.04
N THR A 569 2.66 27.44 -17.38
CA THR A 569 1.91 28.39 -18.19
C THR A 569 2.58 28.66 -19.53
N ALA A 570 1.77 29.03 -20.51
CA ALA A 570 2.22 29.39 -21.86
C ALA A 570 1.31 30.47 -22.47
N PRO A 571 1.72 31.13 -23.56
CA PRO A 571 0.92 32.15 -24.24
C PRO A 571 -0.49 31.63 -24.57
N GLY A 572 -1.54 32.39 -24.21
CA GLY A 572 -2.93 31.97 -24.42
C GLY A 572 -3.93 33.10 -24.67
N VAL A 573 -3.47 34.35 -24.72
CA VAL A 573 -4.33 35.52 -24.99
C VAL A 573 -3.89 36.18 -26.29
N GLY A 574 -4.77 36.21 -27.29
CA GLY A 574 -4.52 36.84 -28.58
C GLY A 574 -3.61 36.03 -29.49
N ILE A 575 -3.69 34.70 -29.43
CA ILE A 575 -2.82 33.79 -30.18
C ILE A 575 -3.30 33.68 -31.62
N TYR A 576 -2.50 34.19 -32.55
CA TYR A 576 -2.76 34.14 -34.00
C TYR A 576 -2.35 32.79 -34.58
N SER A 577 -3.28 32.09 -35.26
CA SER A 577 -3.02 30.78 -35.87
C SER A 577 -3.98 30.50 -37.04
N THR A 578 -3.79 29.35 -37.70
CA THR A 578 -4.54 28.86 -38.86
C THR A 578 -6.00 28.53 -38.56
N LEU A 579 -6.88 28.74 -39.53
CA LEU A 579 -8.30 28.36 -39.51
C LEU A 579 -8.69 27.71 -40.84
N PRO A 580 -9.74 26.86 -40.87
CA PRO A 580 -10.17 26.18 -42.08
C PRO A 580 -10.40 27.13 -43.27
N GLY A 581 -10.05 26.64 -44.46
CA GLY A 581 -10.20 27.41 -45.70
C GLY A 581 -9.13 28.48 -45.89
N ASN A 582 -7.87 28.20 -45.51
CA ASN A 582 -6.72 29.09 -45.63
C ASN A 582 -6.90 30.44 -44.92
N LYS A 583 -7.57 30.44 -43.77
CA LYS A 583 -7.83 31.63 -42.96
C LYS A 583 -6.94 31.64 -41.72
N TYR A 584 -6.93 32.76 -41.02
CA TYR A 584 -6.18 32.93 -39.77
C TYR A 584 -6.95 33.84 -38.81
N ALA A 585 -6.81 33.62 -37.51
CA ALA A 585 -7.41 34.49 -36.50
C ALA A 585 -6.67 34.41 -35.15
N SER A 586 -6.88 35.43 -34.31
CA SER A 586 -6.39 35.48 -32.93
C SER A 586 -7.44 34.99 -31.94
N TRP A 587 -7.15 33.93 -31.19
CA TRP A 587 -8.06 33.36 -30.19
C TRP A 587 -7.47 33.41 -28.78
N ASN A 588 -8.34 33.26 -27.78
CA ASN A 588 -8.00 33.24 -26.37
C ASN A 588 -8.39 31.88 -25.78
N GLY A 589 -7.54 31.32 -24.92
CA GLY A 589 -7.87 30.13 -24.15
C GLY A 589 -6.64 29.38 -23.68
N THR A 590 -6.80 28.59 -22.62
CA THR A 590 -5.83 27.53 -22.27
C THR A 590 -5.67 26.53 -23.42
N SER A 591 -6.71 26.33 -24.23
CA SER A 591 -6.64 25.61 -25.52
C SER A 591 -5.58 26.13 -26.49
N MET A 592 -5.25 27.43 -26.45
CA MET A 592 -4.21 28.04 -27.27
C MET A 592 -2.85 27.99 -26.57
N SER A 593 -2.79 27.79 -25.25
CA SER A 593 -1.56 27.61 -24.47
C SER A 593 -1.03 26.18 -24.53
N THR A 594 -1.91 25.18 -24.46
CA THR A 594 -1.57 23.76 -24.60
C THR A 594 -0.69 23.47 -25.82
N PRO A 595 -0.98 23.98 -27.04
CA PRO A 595 -0.15 23.70 -28.22
C PRO A 595 1.24 24.33 -28.17
N TYR A 596 1.46 25.42 -27.43
CA TYR A 596 2.83 25.93 -27.19
C TYR A 596 3.65 24.89 -26.42
N VAL A 597 3.10 24.35 -25.33
CA VAL A 597 3.77 23.34 -24.52
C VAL A 597 3.95 22.04 -25.32
N ALA A 598 2.94 21.60 -26.07
CA ALA A 598 3.07 20.43 -26.95
C ALA A 598 4.17 20.62 -28.01
N GLY A 599 4.28 21.81 -28.59
CA GLY A 599 5.36 22.18 -29.50
C GLY A 599 6.73 22.14 -28.83
N VAL A 600 6.88 22.70 -27.62
CA VAL A 600 8.16 22.63 -26.87
C VAL A 600 8.53 21.20 -26.53
N VAL A 601 7.57 20.36 -26.11
CA VAL A 601 7.84 18.93 -25.89
C VAL A 601 8.32 18.28 -27.19
N ALA A 602 7.72 18.59 -28.34
CA ALA A 602 8.20 18.09 -29.63
C ALA A 602 9.61 18.58 -29.97
N LEU A 603 9.97 19.82 -29.64
CA LEU A 603 11.35 20.31 -29.77
C LEU A 603 12.30 19.52 -28.88
N MET A 604 11.95 19.28 -27.61
CA MET A 604 12.74 18.49 -26.66
C MET A 604 12.98 17.07 -27.17
N LEU A 605 11.94 16.38 -27.65
CA LEU A 605 12.05 15.02 -28.19
C LEU A 605 12.83 14.97 -29.50
N SER A 606 12.76 16.02 -30.33
CA SER A 606 13.58 16.12 -31.54
C SER A 606 15.07 16.26 -31.21
N ALA A 607 15.39 16.86 -30.06
CA ALA A 607 16.76 16.98 -29.56
C ALA A 607 17.25 15.71 -28.85
N ASN A 608 16.37 15.06 -28.08
CA ASN A 608 16.67 13.83 -27.36
C ASN A 608 15.45 12.90 -27.33
N LYS A 609 15.47 11.87 -28.19
CA LYS A 609 14.37 10.89 -28.33
C LYS A 609 14.22 9.91 -27.16
N ASN A 610 15.20 9.86 -26.25
CA ASN A 610 15.21 8.92 -25.13
C ASN A 610 14.57 9.48 -23.86
N LEU A 611 14.03 10.70 -23.91
CA LEU A 611 13.34 11.29 -22.76
C LEU A 611 12.04 10.54 -22.47
N THR A 612 11.87 10.15 -21.21
CA THR A 612 10.61 9.60 -20.69
C THR A 612 9.63 10.72 -20.35
N ASP A 613 8.33 10.40 -20.22
CA ASP A 613 7.31 11.36 -19.71
C ASP A 613 7.76 12.03 -18.40
N SER A 614 8.26 11.25 -17.44
CA SER A 614 8.71 11.77 -16.15
C SER A 614 9.87 12.76 -16.28
N LEU A 615 10.84 12.48 -17.16
CA LEU A 615 11.97 13.38 -17.41
C LEU A 615 11.54 14.65 -18.14
N VAL A 616 10.62 14.55 -19.11
CA VAL A 616 10.05 15.73 -19.78
C VAL A 616 9.35 16.64 -18.77
N ARG A 617 8.49 16.08 -17.91
CA ARG A 617 7.81 16.84 -16.85
C ARG A 617 8.79 17.48 -15.89
N GLN A 618 9.81 16.73 -15.45
CA GLN A 618 10.86 17.24 -14.59
C GLN A 618 11.61 18.42 -15.24
N ILE A 619 12.05 18.27 -16.49
CA ILE A 619 12.81 19.32 -17.19
C ILE A 619 11.96 20.57 -17.38
N LEU A 620 10.74 20.43 -17.91
CA LEU A 620 9.85 21.57 -18.15
C LEU A 620 9.52 22.33 -16.87
N THR A 621 9.17 21.63 -15.80
CA THR A 621 8.83 22.27 -14.51
C THR A 621 10.06 22.87 -13.82
N SER A 622 11.27 22.35 -14.06
CA SER A 622 12.51 22.90 -13.48
C SER A 622 13.05 24.11 -14.22
N THR A 623 12.70 24.24 -15.50
CA THR A 623 13.15 25.34 -16.37
C THR A 623 12.11 26.44 -16.54
N ALA A 624 10.85 26.16 -16.20
CA ALA A 624 9.81 27.16 -16.08
C ALA A 624 10.13 28.16 -14.95
N ALA A 625 9.66 29.39 -15.11
CA ALA A 625 9.90 30.44 -14.14
C ALA A 625 8.63 31.23 -13.83
N ASN A 626 8.41 31.45 -12.53
CA ASN A 626 7.49 32.45 -12.02
C ASN A 626 8.16 33.82 -12.14
N ARG A 627 7.83 34.56 -13.20
CA ARG A 627 8.29 35.94 -13.43
C ARG A 627 7.42 36.94 -12.67
#